data_AF-A0A609JF78-F1
#
_entry.id   AF-A0A609JF78-F1
#
_cell.length_a   1.000
_cell.length_b   1.000
_cell.length_c   1.000
_cell.angle_alpha   90.00
_cell.angle_beta   90.00
_cell.angle_gamma   90.00
#
_symmetry.space_group_name_H-M   'P 1'
#
loop_
_entity.id
_entity.type
_entity.pdbx_description
1 polymer ?
#
loop_
_entity_poly.entity_id
_entity_poly.type
_entity_poly.pdbx_seq_one_letter_code
_entity_poly.pdbx_strand_id
1 'polypeptide(L)'
;RPLSDFIFYIINFGIPIIDASPLPLMLGIVILALALSCVREKLFGDDYITASLCFMMILANPFFIENLSYRYDSLTMCMSVAISIISSYVAYQYKPINIIISSILTIAFLSLYQAALNTYAIFLLAFIISDVVKKNSISNITKNTASSVAGLMVGYFAYSYFIAKRLVTGPYNIEHSKIIEINSSLFEGIISNVLSFYRMFSTILNGDNYLIYYSLFFALIISLIVIVLKAIK
;
A
#
# COMPACT_ATOMS: atom_id res chain seq x y z
N ARG A 1 -8.21 -13.20 8.33
CA ARG A 1 -7.82 -11.77 8.50
C ARG A 1 -9.10 -11.09 8.97
N PRO A 2 -9.25 -10.71 10.25
CA PRO A 2 -10.56 -10.60 10.88
C PRO A 2 -11.52 -9.62 10.18
N LEU A 3 -11.02 -8.49 9.68
CA LEU A 3 -11.86 -7.53 8.96
C LEU A 3 -12.19 -8.00 7.53
N SER A 4 -11.26 -8.69 6.87
CA SER A 4 -11.50 -9.32 5.56
C SER A 4 -12.59 -10.38 5.66
N ASP A 5 -12.49 -11.25 6.67
CA ASP A 5 -13.43 -12.34 6.91
C ASP A 5 -14.84 -11.77 7.18
N PHE A 6 -14.92 -10.67 7.94
CA PHE A 6 -16.18 -9.94 8.19
C PHE A 6 -16.78 -9.30 6.92
N ILE A 7 -15.96 -8.66 6.08
CA ILE A 7 -16.42 -8.07 4.82
C ILE A 7 -16.99 -9.15 3.89
N PHE A 8 -16.31 -10.29 3.76
CA PHE A 8 -16.81 -11.38 2.92
C PHE A 8 -18.10 -11.99 3.47
N TYR A 9 -18.24 -12.10 4.79
CA TYR A 9 -19.50 -12.54 5.38
C TYR A 9 -20.67 -11.64 4.98
N ILE A 10 -20.48 -10.32 4.99
CA ILE A 10 -21.51 -9.34 4.57
C ILE A 10 -21.81 -9.47 3.08
N ILE A 11 -20.79 -9.46 2.23
CA ILE A 11 -20.97 -9.47 0.76
C ILE A 11 -21.62 -10.77 0.28
N ASN A 12 -21.29 -11.91 0.89
CA ASN A 12 -21.84 -13.20 0.52
C ASN A 12 -23.17 -13.53 1.22
N PHE A 13 -23.70 -12.63 2.07
CA PHE A 13 -24.87 -12.89 2.93
C PHE A 13 -24.72 -14.18 3.78
N GLY A 14 -23.50 -14.52 4.18
CA GLY A 14 -23.20 -15.73 4.95
C GLY A 14 -22.05 -16.56 4.38
N ILE A 15 -22.09 -17.86 4.66
CA ILE A 15 -21.12 -18.89 4.25
C ILE A 15 -21.90 -19.94 3.42
N PRO A 16 -21.35 -20.50 2.32
CA PRO A 16 -19.97 -20.40 1.84
C PRO A 16 -19.66 -19.10 1.07
N ILE A 17 -18.37 -18.75 1.01
CA ILE A 17 -17.89 -17.69 0.12
C ILE A 17 -18.12 -18.16 -1.31
N ILE A 18 -19.00 -17.47 -2.02
CA ILE A 18 -19.29 -17.76 -3.42
C ILE A 18 -18.37 -16.94 -4.31
N ASP A 19 -18.09 -17.49 -5.49
CA ASP A 19 -17.31 -16.81 -6.50
C ASP A 19 -18.15 -15.71 -7.15
N ALA A 20 -17.97 -14.47 -6.65
CA ALA A 20 -18.65 -13.28 -7.16
C ALA A 20 -17.85 -12.56 -8.26
N SER A 21 -16.86 -13.21 -8.87
CA SER A 21 -16.03 -12.57 -9.91
C SER A 21 -16.87 -12.09 -11.09
N PRO A 22 -16.60 -10.88 -11.64
CA PRO A 22 -15.47 -9.98 -11.37
C PRO A 22 -15.78 -8.84 -10.36
N LEU A 23 -16.87 -8.94 -9.59
CA LEU A 23 -17.34 -7.84 -8.73
C LEU A 23 -16.32 -7.37 -7.68
N PRO A 24 -15.63 -8.25 -6.91
CA PRO A 24 -14.62 -7.82 -5.93
C PRO A 24 -13.50 -6.97 -6.54
N LEU A 25 -13.06 -7.34 -7.75
CA LEU A 25 -12.02 -6.62 -8.47
C LEU A 25 -12.50 -5.23 -8.90
N MET A 26 -13.69 -5.14 -9.50
CA MET A 26 -14.25 -3.85 -9.95
C MET A 26 -14.43 -2.89 -8.78
N LEU A 27 -15.00 -3.37 -7.67
CA LEU A 27 -15.18 -2.56 -6.45
C LEU A 27 -13.84 -2.15 -5.85
N GLY A 28 -12.85 -3.06 -5.82
CA GLY A 28 -11.51 -2.78 -5.33
C GLY A 28 -10.83 -1.64 -6.09
N ILE A 29 -10.88 -1.67 -7.43
CA ILE A 29 -10.29 -0.63 -8.28
C ILE A 29 -11.00 0.72 -8.06
N VAL A 30 -12.33 0.73 -7.96
CA VAL A 30 -13.10 1.96 -7.71
C VAL A 30 -12.71 2.58 -6.36
N ILE A 31 -12.65 1.78 -5.29
CA ILE A 31 -12.28 2.25 -3.96
C ILE A 31 -10.86 2.82 -3.96
N LEU A 32 -9.92 2.15 -4.62
CA LEU A 32 -8.54 2.62 -4.72
C LEU A 32 -8.45 3.92 -5.53
N ALA A 33 -9.16 4.03 -6.66
CA ALA A 33 -9.20 5.24 -7.47
C ALA A 33 -9.78 6.44 -6.70
N LEU A 34 -10.81 6.23 -5.87
CA LEU A 34 -11.37 7.26 -5.00
C LEU A 34 -10.33 7.72 -3.96
N ALA A 35 -9.62 6.80 -3.31
CA ALA A 35 -8.58 7.15 -2.34
C ALA A 35 -7.44 7.97 -2.97
N LEU A 36 -7.00 7.59 -4.18
CA LEU A 36 -6.00 8.33 -4.95
C LEU A 36 -6.50 9.73 -5.35
N SER A 37 -7.78 9.85 -5.70
CA SER A 37 -8.41 11.13 -6.03
C SER A 37 -8.42 12.08 -4.82
N CYS A 38 -8.64 11.57 -3.61
CA CYS A 38 -8.62 12.37 -2.37
C CYS A 38 -7.24 12.99 -2.09
N VAL A 39 -6.15 12.32 -2.46
CA VAL A 39 -4.78 12.79 -2.19
C VAL A 39 -4.14 13.53 -3.37
N ARG A 40 -4.81 13.54 -4.53
CA ARG A 40 -4.35 14.18 -5.78
C ARG A 40 -3.96 15.64 -5.58
N GLU A 41 -4.87 16.44 -5.03
CA GLU A 41 -4.65 17.89 -4.89
C GLU A 41 -3.45 18.20 -4.00
N LYS A 42 -3.26 17.42 -2.93
CA LYS A 42 -2.10 17.55 -2.04
C LYS A 42 -0.80 17.28 -2.78
N LEU A 43 -0.74 16.24 -3.61
CA LEU A 43 0.49 15.82 -4.29
C LEU A 43 0.78 16.61 -5.57
N PHE A 44 -0.26 16.88 -6.38
CA PHE A 44 -0.12 17.37 -7.75
C PHE A 44 -0.92 18.66 -8.05
N GLY A 45 -1.75 19.14 -7.11
CA GLY A 45 -2.59 20.31 -7.33
C GLY A 45 -3.54 20.12 -8.52
N ASP A 46 -3.49 21.06 -9.46
CA ASP A 46 -4.28 21.06 -10.71
C ASP A 46 -3.66 20.23 -11.84
N ASP A 47 -2.53 19.54 -11.61
CA ASP A 47 -1.91 18.69 -12.62
C ASP A 47 -2.53 17.28 -12.67
N TYR A 48 -3.74 17.20 -13.23
CA TYR A 48 -4.50 15.95 -13.36
C TYR A 48 -3.80 14.88 -14.20
N ILE A 49 -3.06 15.28 -15.24
CA ILE A 49 -2.41 14.35 -16.16
C ILE A 49 -1.24 13.65 -15.46
N THR A 50 -0.36 14.42 -14.82
CA THR A 50 0.78 13.88 -14.07
C THR A 50 0.28 13.01 -12.92
N ALA A 51 -0.77 13.44 -12.21
CA ALA A 51 -1.35 12.65 -11.14
C ALA A 51 -1.87 11.29 -11.65
N SER A 52 -2.62 11.29 -12.75
CA SER A 52 -3.14 10.05 -13.35
C SER A 52 -2.01 9.12 -13.79
N LEU A 53 -0.97 9.66 -14.43
CA LEU A 53 0.20 8.89 -14.86
C LEU A 53 0.95 8.27 -13.67
N CYS A 54 1.20 9.02 -12.60
CA CYS A 54 1.84 8.51 -11.39
C CYS A 54 0.98 7.45 -10.69
N PHE A 55 -0.33 7.68 -10.58
CA PHE A 55 -1.25 6.74 -9.93
C PHE A 55 -1.44 5.45 -10.74
N MET A 56 -1.41 5.52 -12.07
CA MET A 56 -1.38 4.34 -12.93
C MET A 56 -0.15 3.47 -12.67
N MET A 57 0.99 4.04 -12.26
CA MET A 57 2.18 3.24 -11.93
C MET A 57 1.95 2.31 -10.73
N ILE A 58 1.05 2.69 -9.82
CA ILE A 58 0.66 1.84 -8.67
C ILE A 58 -0.17 0.66 -9.16
N LEU A 59 -1.14 0.91 -10.05
CA LEU A 59 -2.03 -0.12 -10.60
C LEU A 59 -1.31 -1.07 -11.56
N ALA A 60 -0.40 -0.54 -12.38
CA ALA A 60 0.37 -1.28 -13.36
C ALA A 60 1.60 -2.00 -12.78
N ASN A 61 1.85 -1.86 -11.47
CA ASN A 61 2.95 -2.54 -10.80
C ASN A 61 2.71 -4.07 -10.87
N PRO A 62 3.65 -4.88 -11.39
CA PRO A 62 3.49 -6.32 -11.51
C PRO A 62 3.18 -7.02 -10.19
N PHE A 63 3.73 -6.53 -9.07
CA PHE A 63 3.43 -7.07 -7.75
C PHE A 63 2.04 -6.71 -7.26
N PHE A 64 1.51 -5.55 -7.67
CA PHE A 64 0.15 -5.17 -7.32
C PHE A 64 -0.88 -5.87 -8.21
N ILE A 65 -0.53 -6.17 -9.47
CA ILE A 65 -1.37 -6.98 -10.36
C ILE A 65 -1.59 -8.38 -9.79
N GLU A 66 -0.57 -8.98 -9.17
CA GLU A 66 -0.73 -10.25 -8.45
C GLU A 66 -1.76 -10.13 -7.31
N ASN A 67 -1.77 -9.00 -6.58
CA ASN A 67 -2.80 -8.75 -5.58
C ASN A 67 -4.21 -8.63 -6.19
N LEU A 68 -4.30 -8.10 -7.42
CA LEU A 68 -5.56 -7.98 -8.16
C LEU A 68 -6.05 -9.32 -8.73
N SER A 69 -5.15 -10.28 -9.01
CA SER A 69 -5.53 -11.61 -9.51
C SER A 69 -6.13 -12.54 -8.46
N TYR A 70 -6.05 -12.19 -7.16
CA TYR A 70 -6.75 -12.94 -6.12
C TYR A 70 -8.26 -12.75 -6.25
N ARG A 71 -8.90 -13.72 -6.91
CA ARG A 71 -10.33 -13.71 -7.24
C ARG A 71 -11.25 -13.45 -6.05
N TYR A 72 -10.89 -14.00 -4.89
CA TYR A 72 -11.64 -13.81 -3.66
C TYR A 72 -11.19 -12.55 -2.91
N ASP A 73 -9.88 -12.35 -2.69
CA ASP A 73 -9.36 -11.31 -1.78
C ASP A 73 -9.04 -9.94 -2.42
N SER A 74 -9.15 -9.81 -3.76
CA SER A 74 -8.78 -8.58 -4.49
C SER A 74 -9.45 -7.32 -3.92
N LEU A 75 -10.72 -7.41 -3.51
CA LEU A 75 -11.43 -6.31 -2.86
C LEU A 75 -10.77 -5.88 -1.55
N THR A 76 -10.52 -6.82 -0.64
CA THR A 76 -10.01 -6.49 0.70
C THR A 76 -8.55 -6.06 0.64
N MET A 77 -7.77 -6.59 -0.32
CA MET A 77 -6.42 -6.08 -0.61
C MET A 77 -6.45 -4.64 -1.14
N CYS A 78 -7.32 -4.33 -2.11
CA CYS A 78 -7.49 -2.96 -2.63
C CYS A 78 -7.98 -1.99 -1.54
N MET A 79 -8.97 -2.40 -0.74
CA MET A 79 -9.46 -1.61 0.40
C MET A 79 -8.34 -1.32 1.40
N SER A 80 -7.48 -2.31 1.69
CA SER A 80 -6.34 -2.11 2.58
C SER A 80 -5.39 -1.05 2.04
N VAL A 81 -5.03 -1.13 0.77
CA VAL A 81 -4.17 -0.13 0.10
C VAL A 81 -4.84 1.25 0.14
N ALA A 82 -6.13 1.34 -0.23
CA ALA A 82 -6.88 2.59 -0.19
C ALA A 82 -6.93 3.21 1.22
N ILE A 83 -7.23 2.41 2.25
CA ILE A 83 -7.27 2.87 3.65
C ILE A 83 -5.88 3.29 4.12
N SER A 84 -4.81 2.61 3.70
CA SER A 84 -3.44 3.01 4.05
C SER A 84 -3.05 4.39 3.47
N ILE A 85 -3.49 4.69 2.25
CA ILE A 85 -3.31 6.00 1.59
C ILE A 85 -4.08 7.08 2.36
N ILE A 86 -5.34 6.83 2.67
CA ILE A 86 -6.16 7.78 3.42
C ILE A 86 -5.63 7.96 4.85
N SER A 87 -5.20 6.89 5.51
CA SER A 87 -4.63 6.94 6.86
C SER A 87 -3.40 7.84 6.89
N SER A 88 -2.45 7.64 5.97
CA SER A 88 -1.25 8.47 5.88
C SER A 88 -1.60 9.93 5.59
N TYR A 89 -2.54 10.19 4.67
CA TYR A 89 -2.98 11.54 4.32
C TYR A 89 -3.65 12.29 5.47
N VAL A 90 -4.58 11.64 6.19
CA VAL A 90 -5.26 12.24 7.35
C VAL A 90 -4.25 12.57 8.44
N ALA A 91 -3.35 11.64 8.75
CA ALA A 91 -2.34 11.81 9.79
C ALA A 91 -1.31 12.89 9.43
N TYR A 92 -1.03 13.09 8.14
CA TYR A 92 -0.16 14.13 7.59
C TYR A 92 -0.80 15.53 7.56
N GLN A 93 -1.84 15.74 8.36
CA GLN A 93 -2.41 17.05 8.63
C GLN A 93 -2.45 17.19 10.15
N TYR A 94 -1.42 17.80 10.75
CA TYR A 94 -1.24 17.81 12.20
C TYR A 94 -2.49 18.35 12.93
N LYS A 95 -3.24 17.42 13.54
CA LYS A 95 -4.35 17.63 14.48
C LYS A 95 -4.40 16.42 15.40
N PRO A 96 -4.57 16.57 16.73
CA PRO A 96 -4.60 15.42 17.64
C PRO A 96 -5.64 14.37 17.27
N ILE A 97 -6.83 14.80 16.82
CA ILE A 97 -7.89 13.90 16.35
C ILE A 97 -7.47 13.06 15.13
N ASN A 98 -6.61 13.60 14.27
CA ASN A 98 -6.15 12.89 13.07
C ASN A 98 -5.19 11.75 13.41
N ILE A 99 -4.45 11.84 14.52
CA ILE A 99 -3.61 10.74 15.03
C ILE A 99 -4.51 9.58 15.48
N ILE A 100 -5.61 9.88 16.17
CA ILE A 100 -6.59 8.86 16.62
C ILE A 100 -7.26 8.21 15.40
N ILE A 101 -7.75 9.02 14.46
CA ILE A 101 -8.38 8.51 13.22
C ILE A 101 -7.38 7.64 12.45
N SER A 102 -6.15 8.10 12.25
CA SER A 102 -5.11 7.34 11.57
C SER A 102 -4.75 6.04 12.29
N SER A 103 -4.74 6.03 13.63
CA SER A 103 -4.50 4.82 14.41
C SER A 103 -5.60 3.77 14.15
N ILE A 104 -6.86 4.20 14.12
CA ILE A 104 -8.01 3.32 13.80
C ILE A 104 -7.93 2.80 12.37
N LEU A 105 -7.64 3.69 11.40
CA LEU A 105 -7.47 3.29 10.00
C LEU A 105 -6.27 2.35 9.82
N THR A 106 -5.22 2.52 10.61
CA THR A 106 -4.05 1.64 10.63
C THR A 106 -4.42 0.22 11.09
N ILE A 107 -5.16 0.11 12.18
CA ILE A 107 -5.70 -1.17 12.63
C ILE A 107 -6.58 -1.80 11.54
N ALA A 108 -7.42 -1.00 10.87
CA ALA A 108 -8.31 -1.47 9.82
C ALA A 108 -7.53 -2.04 8.63
N PHE A 109 -6.57 -1.30 8.04
CA PHE A 109 -5.83 -1.81 6.88
C PHE A 109 -4.95 -3.02 7.25
N LEU A 110 -4.33 -3.03 8.43
CA LEU A 110 -3.56 -4.20 8.89
C LEU A 110 -4.45 -5.44 9.12
N SER A 111 -5.73 -5.23 9.46
CA SER A 111 -6.71 -6.30 9.60
C SER A 111 -7.26 -6.81 8.26
N LEU A 112 -7.08 -6.06 7.17
CA LEU A 112 -7.44 -6.45 5.80
C LEU A 112 -6.27 -7.09 5.05
N TYR A 113 -5.09 -6.44 5.08
CA TYR A 113 -3.89 -6.91 4.41
C TYR A 113 -2.65 -6.17 4.94
N GLN A 114 -1.75 -6.92 5.60
CA GLN A 114 -0.61 -6.36 6.30
C GLN A 114 0.40 -5.65 5.37
N ALA A 115 0.60 -6.13 4.14
CA ALA A 115 1.58 -5.53 3.22
C ALA A 115 1.21 -4.11 2.75
N ALA A 116 -0.02 -3.65 3.01
CA ALA A 116 -0.41 -2.25 2.77
C ALA A 116 0.36 -1.24 3.64
N LEU A 117 1.05 -1.69 4.70
CA LEU A 117 1.97 -0.84 5.47
C LEU A 117 3.06 -0.20 4.60
N ASN A 118 3.53 -0.91 3.57
CA ASN A 118 4.51 -0.36 2.62
C ASN A 118 3.91 0.81 1.82
N THR A 119 2.63 0.72 1.46
CA THR A 119 1.93 1.81 0.75
C THR A 119 1.81 3.04 1.64
N TYR A 120 1.48 2.87 2.93
CA TYR A 120 1.47 3.97 3.90
C TYR A 120 2.80 4.73 3.91
N ALA A 121 3.92 4.01 4.01
CA ALA A 121 5.26 4.60 4.06
C ALA A 121 5.62 5.35 2.76
N ILE A 122 5.28 4.78 1.60
CA ILE A 122 5.49 5.42 0.30
C ILE A 122 4.71 6.73 0.19
N PHE A 123 3.43 6.75 0.59
CA PHE A 123 2.62 7.97 0.52
C PHE A 123 3.07 9.03 1.55
N LEU A 124 3.47 8.62 2.75
CA LEU A 124 4.10 9.53 3.71
C LEU A 124 5.32 10.22 3.10
N LEU A 125 6.22 9.46 2.46
CA LEU A 125 7.37 10.03 1.77
C LEU A 125 6.94 10.97 0.63
N ALA A 126 5.94 10.60 -0.16
CA ALA A 126 5.41 11.43 -1.23
C ALA A 126 4.86 12.77 -0.71
N PHE A 127 4.16 12.78 0.42
CA PHE A 127 3.68 14.01 1.04
C PHE A 127 4.81 14.90 1.55
N ILE A 128 5.85 14.31 2.14
CA ILE A 128 7.05 15.03 2.58
C ILE A 128 7.73 15.69 1.38
N ILE A 129 7.97 14.94 0.31
CA ILE A 129 8.59 15.47 -0.92
C ILE A 129 7.72 16.59 -1.50
N SER A 130 6.40 16.39 -1.58
CA SER A 130 5.48 17.42 -2.05
C SER A 130 5.59 18.72 -1.23
N ASP A 131 5.68 18.63 0.09
CA ASP A 131 5.79 19.82 0.94
C ASP A 131 7.15 20.51 0.84
N VAL A 132 8.23 19.74 0.64
CA VAL A 132 9.56 20.29 0.34
C VAL A 132 9.55 21.06 -0.99
N VAL A 133 8.99 20.46 -2.05
CA VAL A 133 8.89 21.10 -3.37
C VAL A 133 8.03 22.37 -3.31
N LYS A 134 6.93 22.34 -2.56
CA LYS A 134 6.05 23.50 -2.32
C LYS A 134 6.65 24.55 -1.37
N LYS A 135 7.89 24.35 -0.91
CA LYS A 135 8.61 25.25 0.01
C LYS A 135 7.85 25.52 1.32
N ASN A 136 7.10 24.52 1.80
CA ASN A 136 6.46 24.59 3.11
C ASN A 136 7.52 24.68 4.21
N SER A 137 7.17 25.32 5.33
CA SER A 137 8.11 25.51 6.42
C SER A 137 8.55 24.17 7.02
N ILE A 138 9.85 24.05 7.35
CA ILE A 138 10.41 22.82 7.93
C ILE A 138 9.66 22.41 9.21
N SER A 139 9.21 23.39 10.00
CA SER A 139 8.41 23.14 11.20
C SER A 139 7.07 22.48 10.90
N ASN A 140 6.41 22.85 9.79
CA ASN A 140 5.15 22.23 9.39
C ASN A 140 5.38 20.80 8.87
N ILE A 141 6.43 20.61 8.07
CA ILE A 141 6.82 19.30 7.54
C ILE A 141 7.12 18.34 8.70
N THR A 142 7.91 18.76 9.68
CA THR A 142 8.26 17.91 10.83
C THR A 142 7.04 17.59 11.70
N LYS A 143 6.15 18.56 11.95
CA LYS A 143 4.88 18.32 12.69
C LYS A 143 3.98 17.32 11.98
N ASN A 144 3.75 17.49 10.68
CA ASN A 144 2.90 16.59 9.88
C ASN A 144 3.51 15.18 9.81
N THR A 145 4.83 15.10 9.66
CA THR A 145 5.56 13.83 9.65
C THR A 145 5.47 13.13 10.99
N ALA A 146 5.73 13.84 12.10
CA ALA A 146 5.64 13.29 13.44
C ALA A 146 4.21 12.81 13.76
N SER A 147 3.19 13.57 13.34
CA SER A 147 1.78 13.19 13.45
C SER A 147 1.49 11.87 12.72
N SER A 148 1.99 11.73 11.49
CA SER A 148 1.79 10.54 10.67
C SER A 148 2.51 9.32 11.22
N VAL A 149 3.75 9.48 11.70
CA VAL A 149 4.50 8.40 12.36
C VAL A 149 3.82 8.01 13.68
N ALA A 150 3.34 8.96 14.47
CA ALA A 150 2.63 8.68 15.71
C ALA A 150 1.34 7.89 15.46
N GLY A 151 0.52 8.29 14.48
CA GLY A 151 -0.70 7.57 14.12
C GLY A 151 -0.43 6.13 13.67
N LEU A 152 0.60 5.94 12.83
CA LEU A 152 1.03 4.62 12.39
C LEU A 152 1.51 3.76 13.56
N MET A 153 2.38 4.29 14.42
CA MET A 153 2.98 3.53 15.54
C MET A 153 1.92 3.13 16.56
N VAL A 154 1.04 4.06 16.96
CA VAL A 154 -0.06 3.78 17.90
C VAL A 154 -0.98 2.70 17.32
N GLY A 155 -1.41 2.85 16.06
CA GLY A 155 -2.26 1.86 15.39
C GLY A 155 -1.59 0.50 15.22
N TYR A 156 -0.32 0.47 14.81
CA TYR A 156 0.45 -0.75 14.63
C TYR A 156 0.64 -1.52 15.94
N PHE A 157 1.01 -0.84 17.03
CA PHE A 157 1.16 -1.49 18.32
C PHE A 157 -0.17 -1.98 18.88
N ALA A 158 -1.25 -1.21 18.72
CA ALA A 158 -2.59 -1.65 19.10
C ALA A 158 -2.99 -2.90 18.30
N TYR A 159 -2.81 -2.91 16.98
CA TYR A 159 -3.05 -4.08 16.15
C TYR A 159 -2.21 -5.28 16.61
N SER A 160 -0.91 -5.09 16.79
CA SER A 160 0.03 -6.17 17.13
C SER A 160 -0.30 -6.81 18.48
N TYR A 161 -0.62 -5.98 19.47
CA TYR A 161 -0.91 -6.43 20.83
C TYR A 161 -2.30 -7.07 20.98
N PHE A 162 -3.35 -6.42 20.44
CA PHE A 162 -4.73 -6.86 20.66
C PHE A 162 -5.23 -7.86 19.61
N ILE A 163 -4.76 -7.77 18.36
CA ILE A 163 -5.31 -8.53 17.23
C ILE A 163 -4.32 -9.59 16.77
N ALA A 164 -3.10 -9.20 16.38
CA ALA A 164 -2.15 -10.11 15.74
C ALA A 164 -1.82 -11.30 16.65
N LYS A 165 -1.49 -11.02 17.92
CA LYS A 165 -1.16 -12.05 18.92
C LYS A 165 -2.29 -13.06 19.17
N ARG A 166 -3.55 -12.71 18.91
CA ARG A 166 -4.72 -13.54 19.23
C ARG A 166 -5.33 -14.24 18.02
N LEU A 167 -5.24 -13.63 16.84
CA LEU A 167 -6.01 -14.05 15.65
C LEU A 167 -5.13 -14.42 14.45
N VAL A 168 -3.83 -14.09 14.47
CA VAL A 168 -2.89 -14.50 13.42
C VAL A 168 -2.28 -15.83 13.85
N THR A 169 -3.02 -16.91 13.61
CA THR A 169 -2.56 -18.29 13.82
C THR A 169 -2.32 -18.95 12.45
N GLY A 170 -1.32 -19.83 12.38
CA GLY A 170 -0.98 -20.60 11.17
C GLY A 170 0.49 -20.49 10.76
N PRO A 171 1.12 -21.60 10.29
CA PRO A 171 2.56 -21.64 10.00
C PRO A 171 3.01 -20.63 8.93
N TYR A 172 2.18 -20.41 7.90
CA TYR A 172 2.47 -19.44 6.82
C TYR A 172 2.55 -17.99 7.34
N ASN A 173 1.60 -17.59 8.18
CA ASN A 173 1.54 -16.22 8.70
C ASN A 173 2.67 -15.93 9.70
N ILE A 174 3.08 -16.94 10.47
CA ILE A 174 4.20 -16.83 11.42
C ILE A 174 5.51 -16.65 10.66
N GLU A 175 5.77 -17.46 9.63
CA GLU A 175 6.96 -17.36 8.78
C GLU A 175 7.07 -16.00 8.07
N HIS A 176 5.98 -15.53 7.46
CA HIS A 176 5.98 -14.26 6.70
C HIS A 176 5.95 -13.00 7.59
N SER A 177 5.69 -13.14 8.90
CA SER A 177 5.72 -12.04 9.87
C SER A 177 6.99 -12.03 10.73
N LYS A 178 7.91 -12.99 10.54
CA LYS A 178 9.18 -13.04 11.26
C LYS A 178 10.08 -11.89 10.81
N ILE A 179 10.45 -11.06 11.78
CA ILE A 179 11.54 -10.11 11.62
C ILE A 179 12.85 -10.90 11.64
N ILE A 180 13.80 -10.56 10.77
CA ILE A 180 15.15 -11.16 10.79
C ILE A 180 15.75 -10.91 12.18
N GLU A 181 16.15 -11.97 12.86
CA GLU A 181 16.81 -11.85 14.16
C GLU A 181 18.12 -11.09 14.01
N ILE A 182 18.35 -10.12 14.88
CA ILE A 182 19.60 -9.34 14.89
C ILE A 182 20.68 -10.18 15.56
N ASN A 183 21.27 -11.08 14.80
CA ASN A 183 22.34 -11.97 15.23
C ASN A 183 23.46 -12.02 14.16
N SER A 184 24.42 -12.92 14.31
CA SER A 184 25.55 -13.05 13.37
C SER A 184 25.14 -13.45 11.95
N SER A 185 23.95 -14.01 11.75
CA SER A 185 23.43 -14.37 10.42
C SER A 185 22.56 -13.28 9.78
N LEU A 186 22.49 -12.07 10.36
CA LEU A 186 21.75 -10.95 9.80
C LEU A 186 22.19 -10.62 8.36
N PHE A 187 23.50 -10.54 8.12
CA PHE A 187 24.05 -10.27 6.78
C PHE A 187 23.70 -11.38 5.78
N GLU A 188 23.77 -12.64 6.20
CA GLU A 188 23.38 -13.79 5.38
C GLU A 188 21.89 -13.77 5.04
N GLY A 189 21.04 -13.43 6.01
CA GLY A 189 19.60 -13.26 5.82
C GLY A 189 19.25 -12.14 4.83
N ILE A 190 19.92 -10.99 4.93
CA ILE A 190 19.75 -9.88 3.98
C ILE A 190 20.17 -10.30 2.57
N ILE A 191 21.35 -10.90 2.42
CA ILE A 191 21.85 -11.37 1.10
C ILE A 191 20.90 -12.42 0.51
N SER A 192 20.43 -13.37 1.33
CA SER A 192 19.47 -14.38 0.91
C SER A 192 18.16 -13.78 0.42
N ASN A 193 17.62 -12.77 1.11
CA ASN A 193 16.41 -12.07 0.69
C ASN A 193 16.61 -11.31 -0.63
N VAL A 194 17.74 -10.63 -0.80
CA VAL A 194 18.08 -9.93 -2.05
C VAL A 194 18.21 -10.93 -3.21
N LEU A 195 18.91 -12.05 -3.01
CA LEU A 195 19.04 -13.11 -4.02
C LEU A 195 17.69 -13.76 -4.35
N SER A 196 16.84 -13.97 -3.36
CA SER A 196 15.49 -14.52 -3.56
C SER A 196 14.61 -13.57 -4.36
N PHE A 197 14.67 -12.26 -4.05
CA PHE A 197 13.99 -11.24 -4.82
C PHE A 197 14.49 -11.20 -6.27
N TYR A 198 15.81 -11.24 -6.48
CA TYR A 198 16.40 -11.30 -7.83
C TYR A 198 15.91 -12.52 -8.61
N ARG A 199 15.91 -13.72 -8.00
CA ARG A 199 15.42 -14.94 -8.64
C ARG A 199 13.94 -14.86 -9.01
N MET A 200 13.11 -14.31 -8.13
CA MET A 200 11.69 -14.09 -8.41
C MET A 200 11.54 -13.15 -9.61
N PHE A 201 12.26 -12.02 -9.60
CA PHE A 201 12.22 -11.04 -10.68
C PHE A 201 12.72 -11.62 -12.01
N SER A 202 13.80 -12.40 -12.00
CA SER A 202 14.30 -13.07 -13.21
C SER A 202 13.33 -14.11 -13.76
N THR A 203 12.57 -14.77 -12.88
CA THR A 203 11.55 -15.75 -13.30
C THR A 203 10.39 -15.06 -13.99
N ILE A 204 9.95 -13.90 -13.48
CA ILE A 204 8.90 -13.09 -14.10
C ILE A 204 9.31 -12.63 -15.51
N LEU A 205 10.56 -12.17 -15.68
CA LEU A 205 11.06 -11.65 -16.95
C LEU A 205 11.40 -12.74 -17.99
N ASN A 206 11.66 -13.97 -17.56
CA ASN A 206 12.01 -15.07 -18.46
C ASN A 206 10.90 -16.14 -18.57
N GLY A 207 9.76 -15.95 -17.89
CA GLY A 207 8.64 -16.87 -17.92
C GLY A 207 7.70 -16.66 -19.10
N ASP A 208 6.72 -17.53 -19.29
CA ASP A 208 5.83 -17.55 -20.46
C ASP A 208 5.06 -16.25 -20.72
N ASN A 209 4.83 -15.45 -19.67
CA ASN A 209 4.10 -14.19 -19.72
C ASN A 209 5.00 -12.94 -19.79
N TYR A 210 6.29 -13.10 -20.12
CA TYR A 210 7.27 -12.01 -20.10
C TYR A 210 6.86 -10.77 -20.92
N LEU A 211 6.13 -10.96 -22.02
CA LEU A 211 5.64 -9.85 -22.87
C LEU A 211 4.68 -8.92 -22.13
N ILE A 212 3.81 -9.47 -21.27
CA ILE A 212 2.89 -8.67 -20.45
C ILE A 212 3.71 -7.78 -19.51
N TYR A 213 4.68 -8.37 -18.82
CA TYR A 213 5.55 -7.63 -17.90
C TYR A 213 6.40 -6.57 -18.62
N TYR A 214 6.97 -6.86 -19.79
CA TYR A 214 7.68 -5.86 -20.58
C TYR A 214 6.78 -4.72 -21.04
N SER A 215 5.53 -5.01 -21.44
CA SER A 215 4.59 -3.94 -21.82
C SER A 215 4.26 -3.01 -20.64
N LEU A 216 4.14 -3.56 -19.44
CA LEU A 216 3.93 -2.79 -18.21
C LEU A 216 5.18 -1.96 -17.88
N PHE A 217 6.37 -2.54 -17.91
CA PHE A 217 7.62 -1.80 -17.70
C PHE A 217 7.80 -0.69 -18.73
N PHE A 218 7.47 -0.94 -19.99
CA PHE A 218 7.52 0.06 -21.04
C PHE A 218 6.54 1.22 -20.77
N ALA A 219 5.30 0.92 -20.37
CA ALA A 219 4.34 1.95 -19.96
C ALA A 219 4.82 2.76 -18.75
N LEU A 220 5.44 2.10 -17.76
CA LEU A 220 6.04 2.77 -16.59
C LEU A 220 7.19 3.70 -16.99
N ILE A 221 8.07 3.26 -17.89
CA ILE A 221 9.19 4.07 -18.41
C ILE A 221 8.67 5.28 -19.19
N ILE A 222 7.69 5.10 -20.08
CA ILE A 222 7.08 6.22 -20.81
C ILE A 222 6.45 7.21 -19.84
N SER A 223 5.67 6.73 -18.87
CA SER A 223 5.05 7.57 -17.84
C SER A 223 6.11 8.41 -17.13
N LEU A 224 7.21 7.78 -16.71
CA LEU A 224 8.33 8.46 -16.06
C LEU A 224 8.98 9.53 -16.96
N ILE A 225 9.24 9.20 -18.23
CA ILE A 225 9.80 10.16 -19.20
C ILE A 225 8.88 11.37 -19.36
N VAL A 226 7.57 11.15 -19.52
CA VAL A 226 6.58 12.23 -19.65
C VAL A 226 6.58 13.12 -18.40
N ILE A 227 6.63 12.53 -17.21
CA ILE A 227 6.69 13.25 -15.94
C ILE A 227 7.97 14.11 -15.86
N VAL A 228 9.13 13.54 -16.18
CA VAL A 228 10.43 14.24 -16.15
C VAL A 228 10.46 15.40 -17.14
N LEU A 229 10.00 15.18 -18.39
CA LEU A 229 9.95 16.22 -19.41
C LEU A 229 9.05 17.40 -19.01
N LYS A 230 7.98 17.12 -18.25
CA LYS A 230 7.09 18.16 -17.73
C LYS A 230 7.71 18.93 -16.56
N ALA A 231 8.52 18.27 -15.73
CA ALA A 231 9.19 18.90 -14.59
C ALA A 231 10.36 19.82 -14.98
N ILE A 232 10.95 19.63 -16.18
CA ILE A 232 12.07 20.45 -16.68
C ILE A 232 11.59 21.75 -17.36
N LYS A 233 10.31 21.84 -17.73
CA LYS A 233 9.70 23.07 -18.27
C LYS A 233 9.25 24.01 -17.16
#